data_AF-A1TLK7-F1
#
_entry.id   AF-A1TLK7-F1
#
_cell.length_a   1.000
_cell.length_b   1.000
_cell.length_c   1.000
_cell.angle_alpha   90.00
_cell.angle_beta   90.00
_cell.angle_gamma   90.00
#
_symmetry.space_group_name_H-M   'P 1'
#
loop_
_entity.id
_entity.type
_entity.pdbx_description
1 polymer ?
#
loop_
_entity_poly.entity_id
_entity_poly.type
_entity_poly.pdbx_seq_one_letter_code
_entity_poly.pdbx_strand_id
1 'polypeptide(L)'
;MQPSIVANVPPSPHSMLLLKTDKARLELSPGVRTLSLRERSLLLLVDGRPAAELEALYHGAGKDIVARLLADGYLAQAGGAAAPAPAATPSAAAVPRQAPSGAPPEAPPAPSNALRSLAGARMYLFDICERMFARRNPALAQNFLDALRGARDRDSMMDVSEALLEEIELLAGPERAATVRRRMEQLLPTPA
;
A
#
# COMPACT_ATOMS: atom_id res chain seq x y z
N MET A 1 57.80 -18.67 -7.32
CA MET A 1 56.83 -17.76 -7.99
C MET A 1 55.50 -17.91 -7.28
N GLN A 2 55.13 -16.94 -6.45
CA GLN A 2 53.81 -16.89 -5.79
C GLN A 2 52.77 -16.37 -6.79
N PRO A 3 51.55 -16.92 -6.85
CA PRO A 3 50.39 -16.17 -7.31
C PRO A 3 49.71 -15.52 -6.10
N SER A 4 49.72 -14.20 -6.10
CA SER A 4 49.03 -13.33 -5.16
C SER A 4 47.57 -13.73 -5.02
N ILE A 5 47.19 -14.18 -3.82
CA ILE A 5 45.79 -14.29 -3.43
C ILE A 5 45.22 -12.86 -3.50
N VAL A 6 44.26 -12.65 -4.40
CA VAL A 6 43.45 -11.44 -4.37
C VAL A 6 42.77 -11.43 -3.00
N ALA A 7 43.17 -10.49 -2.15
CA ALA A 7 42.47 -10.23 -0.91
C ALA A 7 41.04 -9.86 -1.29
N ASN A 8 40.13 -10.83 -1.17
CA ASN A 8 38.70 -10.59 -1.21
C ASN A 8 38.40 -9.79 0.05
N VAL A 9 38.59 -8.47 -0.04
CA VAL A 9 38.16 -7.52 0.98
C VAL A 9 36.68 -7.79 1.19
N PRO A 10 36.26 -8.23 2.40
CA PRO A 10 34.84 -8.38 2.67
C PRO A 10 34.19 -7.02 2.42
N PRO A 11 33.06 -6.93 1.70
CA PRO A 11 32.38 -5.67 1.54
C PRO A 11 32.09 -5.13 2.93
N SER A 12 32.65 -3.96 3.24
CA SER A 12 32.44 -3.28 4.51
C SER A 12 30.94 -3.28 4.83
N PRO A 13 30.52 -3.61 6.07
CA PRO A 13 29.11 -3.70 6.45
C PRO A 13 28.35 -2.37 6.31
N HIS A 14 29.05 -1.29 5.97
CA HIS A 14 28.53 0.05 5.77
C HIS A 14 27.97 0.30 4.35
N SER A 15 28.14 -0.63 3.41
CA SER A 15 27.67 -0.48 2.01
C SER A 15 26.38 -1.25 1.70
N MET A 16 25.79 -1.94 2.67
CA MET A 16 24.54 -2.68 2.44
C MET A 16 23.35 -1.73 2.44
N LEU A 17 22.74 -1.58 1.27
CA LEU A 17 21.50 -0.82 1.08
C LEU A 17 20.33 -1.63 1.61
N LEU A 18 19.40 -0.97 2.29
CA LEU A 18 18.19 -1.60 2.80
C LEU A 18 16.98 -1.18 1.96
N LEU A 19 16.17 -2.16 1.57
CA LEU A 19 14.91 -1.98 0.86
C LEU A 19 13.74 -2.41 1.73
N LYS A 20 12.59 -1.75 1.54
CA LYS A 20 11.31 -2.14 2.16
C LYS A 20 10.76 -3.36 1.46
N THR A 21 10.41 -4.39 2.23
CA THR A 21 9.69 -5.55 1.70
C THR A 21 8.20 -5.24 1.51
N ASP A 22 7.49 -6.11 0.80
CA ASP A 22 6.02 -6.04 0.70
C ASP A 22 5.34 -6.10 2.07
N LYS A 23 5.93 -6.85 3.02
CA LYS A 23 5.48 -6.89 4.42
C LYS A 23 5.54 -5.51 5.06
N ALA A 24 6.63 -4.76 4.87
CA ALA A 24 6.74 -3.39 5.38
C ALA A 24 5.73 -2.43 4.73
N ARG A 25 5.44 -2.59 3.43
CA ARG A 25 4.44 -1.78 2.73
C ARG A 25 3.02 -2.03 3.26
N LEU A 26 2.70 -3.28 3.56
CA LEU A 26 1.42 -3.66 4.18
C LEU A 26 1.28 -3.05 5.58
N GLU A 27 2.31 -3.11 6.43
CA GLU A 27 2.24 -2.49 7.77
C GLU A 27 2.13 -0.97 7.72
N LEU A 28 2.76 -0.34 6.75
CA LEU A 28 2.66 1.11 6.56
C LEU A 28 1.28 1.56 6.07
N SER A 29 0.42 0.63 5.65
CA SER A 29 -0.95 0.94 5.23
C SER A 29 -1.78 1.48 6.39
N PRO A 30 -2.72 2.41 6.12
CA PRO A 30 -3.60 2.94 7.15
C PRO A 30 -4.48 1.82 7.72
N GLY A 31 -4.51 1.69 9.05
CA GLY A 31 -5.31 0.70 9.77
C GLY A 31 -4.51 -0.42 10.45
N VAL A 32 -3.21 -0.56 10.19
CA VAL A 32 -2.35 -1.57 10.82
C VAL A 32 -1.39 -0.90 11.81
N ARG A 33 -1.38 -1.35 13.08
CA ARG A 33 -0.60 -0.76 14.19
C ARG A 33 0.16 -1.82 15.00
N THR A 34 0.81 -2.73 14.29
CA THR A 34 1.69 -3.77 14.86
C THR A 34 3.09 -3.24 15.18
N LEU A 35 3.59 -2.31 14.37
CA LEU A 35 4.89 -1.66 14.54
C LEU A 35 4.81 -0.37 15.37
N SER A 36 5.84 -0.12 16.17
CA SER A 36 5.98 1.11 16.95
C SER A 36 6.18 2.34 16.06
N LEU A 37 5.90 3.53 16.59
CA LEU A 37 6.08 4.80 15.85
C LEU A 37 7.50 4.96 15.28
N ARG A 38 8.53 4.52 16.03
CA ARG A 38 9.94 4.59 15.61
C ARG A 38 10.23 3.64 14.46
N GLU A 39 9.76 2.39 14.55
CA GLU A 39 9.91 1.37 13.50
C GLU A 39 9.24 1.81 12.20
N ARG A 40 8.01 2.34 12.29
CA ARG A 40 7.27 2.89 11.14
C ARG A 40 7.98 4.08 10.50
N SER A 41 8.48 5.01 11.31
CA SER A 41 9.27 6.15 10.80
C SER A 41 10.53 5.68 10.09
N LEU A 42 11.22 4.66 10.62
CA LEU A 42 12.38 4.07 9.95
C LEU A 42 11.99 3.42 8.62
N LEU A 43 10.89 2.65 8.60
CA LEU A 43 10.35 2.07 7.37
C LEU A 43 9.89 3.12 6.36
N LEU A 44 9.53 4.34 6.76
CA LEU A 44 9.26 5.42 5.81
C LEU A 44 10.57 5.99 5.21
N LEU A 45 11.64 6.03 6.00
CA LEU A 45 12.93 6.64 5.64
C LEU A 45 13.89 5.74 4.86
N VAL A 46 13.72 4.41 4.92
CA VAL A 46 14.60 3.39 4.29
C VAL A 46 14.51 3.33 2.76
N ASP A 47 14.33 4.46 2.08
CA ASP A 47 14.25 4.56 0.62
C ASP A 47 15.60 4.27 -0.05
N GLY A 48 16.03 3.01 -0.02
CA GLY A 48 17.33 2.57 -0.55
C GLY A 48 18.54 3.09 0.23
N ARG A 49 18.35 3.55 1.48
CA ARG A 49 19.44 4.09 2.30
C ARG A 49 20.33 2.99 2.87
N PRO A 50 21.63 3.25 3.11
CA PRO A 50 22.50 2.29 3.76
C PRO A 50 22.11 2.11 5.24
N ALA A 51 22.28 0.88 5.75
CA ALA A 51 21.95 0.53 7.13
C ALA A 51 22.59 1.49 8.16
N ALA A 52 23.86 1.82 7.97
CA ALA A 52 24.61 2.69 8.86
C ALA A 52 24.00 4.10 9.00
N GLU A 53 23.38 4.63 7.94
CA GLU A 53 22.73 5.94 7.97
C GLU A 53 21.40 5.90 8.74
N LEU A 54 20.65 4.81 8.58
CA LEU A 54 19.41 4.55 9.33
C LEU A 54 19.68 4.29 10.82
N GLU A 55 20.79 3.64 11.14
CA GLU A 55 21.24 3.40 12.51
C GLU A 55 21.67 4.71 13.20
N ALA A 56 22.38 5.59 12.47
CA ALA A 56 22.87 6.87 12.98
C ALA A 56 21.74 7.84 13.36
N LEU A 57 20.59 7.76 12.67
CA LEU A 57 19.41 8.60 12.92
C LEU A 57 18.82 8.45 14.34
N TYR A 58 19.08 7.33 15.02
CA TYR A 58 18.50 7.03 16.33
C TYR A 58 19.53 6.87 17.45
N HIS A 59 20.71 7.52 17.31
CA HIS A 59 21.77 7.64 18.35
C HIS A 59 21.96 6.37 19.20
N GLY A 60 22.18 5.22 18.57
CA GLY A 60 22.45 3.93 19.23
C GLY A 60 21.26 2.96 19.30
N ALA A 61 20.02 3.44 19.36
CA ALA A 61 18.83 2.59 19.31
C ALA A 61 18.49 2.09 17.89
N GLY A 62 19.05 2.74 16.87
CA GLY A 62 18.78 2.41 15.47
C GLY A 62 19.27 1.01 15.08
N LYS A 63 20.38 0.53 15.65
CA LYS A 63 20.92 -0.80 15.35
C LYS A 63 19.95 -1.92 15.74
N ASP A 64 19.36 -1.81 16.92
CA ASP A 64 18.39 -2.77 17.44
C ASP A 64 17.11 -2.77 16.60
N ILE A 65 16.61 -1.58 16.25
CA ILE A 65 15.42 -1.41 15.42
C ILE A 65 15.65 -2.00 14.02
N VAL A 66 16.78 -1.69 13.38
CA VAL A 66 17.12 -2.23 12.05
C VAL A 66 17.29 -3.75 12.10
N ALA A 67 17.97 -4.28 13.12
CA ALA A 67 18.14 -5.71 13.31
C ALA A 67 16.79 -6.43 13.50
N ARG A 68 15.88 -5.84 14.28
CA ARG A 68 14.52 -6.37 14.48
C ARG A 68 13.72 -6.36 13.18
N LEU A 69 13.73 -5.25 12.45
CA LEU A 69 13.03 -5.12 11.18
C LEU A 69 13.60 -6.06 10.09
N LEU A 70 14.89 -6.35 10.12
CA LEU A 70 15.50 -7.39 9.27
C LEU A 70 15.04 -8.80 9.69
N ALA A 71 15.08 -9.11 10.99
CA ALA A 71 14.68 -10.43 11.51
C ALA A 71 13.19 -10.73 11.26
N ASP A 72 12.33 -9.72 11.42
CA ASP A 72 10.90 -9.81 11.16
C ASP A 72 10.56 -9.71 9.64
N GLY A 73 11.55 -9.50 8.77
CA GLY A 73 11.38 -9.50 7.31
C GLY A 73 10.71 -8.24 6.76
N TYR A 74 10.75 -7.13 7.48
CA TYR A 74 10.29 -5.81 7.01
C TYR A 74 11.35 -5.11 6.14
N LEU A 75 12.62 -5.43 6.33
CA LEU A 75 13.74 -4.92 5.54
C LEU A 75 14.43 -6.07 4.80
N ALA A 76 14.89 -5.78 3.58
CA ALA A 76 15.71 -6.68 2.77
C ALA A 76 17.00 -5.98 2.35
N GLN A 77 18.11 -6.71 2.30
CA GLN A 77 19.40 -6.17 1.88
C GLN A 77 19.50 -6.16 0.35
N ALA A 78 19.65 -4.97 -0.24
CA ALA A 78 19.95 -4.78 -1.65
C ALA A 78 21.47 -4.77 -1.86
N GLY A 79 21.99 -5.83 -2.46
CA GLY A 79 23.41 -5.97 -2.79
C GLY A 79 24.09 -7.25 -2.33
N GLY A 80 23.38 -8.15 -1.65
CA GLY A 80 23.84 -9.51 -1.39
C GLY A 80 23.34 -10.46 -2.47
N ALA A 81 24.24 -11.16 -3.14
CA ALA A 81 23.95 -12.16 -4.15
C ALA A 81 22.80 -13.11 -3.74
N ALA A 82 21.99 -13.47 -4.73
CA ALA A 82 20.99 -14.51 -4.64
C ALA A 82 21.58 -15.80 -4.04
N ALA A 83 20.91 -16.36 -3.04
CA ALA A 83 20.95 -17.78 -2.69
C ALA A 83 19.64 -18.15 -1.97
N PRO A 84 19.18 -19.40 -2.10
CA PRO A 84 17.84 -19.68 -2.61
C PRO A 84 16.77 -19.84 -1.53
N ALA A 85 15.53 -19.73 -2.00
CA ALA A 85 14.34 -20.22 -1.31
C ALA A 85 14.54 -21.66 -0.79
N PRO A 86 14.05 -22.00 0.41
CA PRO A 86 13.73 -23.37 0.74
C PRO A 86 12.43 -23.73 0.02
N ALA A 87 12.55 -24.32 -1.18
CA ALA A 87 11.51 -25.17 -1.72
C ALA A 87 11.61 -26.56 -1.07
N ALA A 88 10.65 -26.89 -0.21
CA ALA A 88 10.26 -28.26 0.19
C ALA A 88 9.04 -28.11 1.12
N THR A 89 7.81 -28.58 0.88
CA THR A 89 7.17 -29.45 -0.12
C THR A 89 5.65 -29.22 -0.01
N PRO A 90 4.85 -29.26 -1.10
CA PRO A 90 3.48 -29.72 -1.00
C PRO A 90 3.49 -31.22 -1.23
N SER A 91 3.41 -32.02 -0.15
CA SER A 91 3.17 -33.46 -0.30
C SER A 91 1.72 -33.66 -0.73
N ALA A 92 1.58 -34.29 -1.89
CA ALA A 92 0.33 -34.59 -2.54
C ALA A 92 -0.58 -35.49 -1.69
N ALA A 93 -1.86 -35.19 -1.68
CA ALA A 93 -2.90 -36.21 -1.66
C ALA A 93 -3.92 -35.82 -2.73
N ALA A 94 -3.71 -36.39 -3.93
CA ALA A 94 -4.69 -36.44 -4.98
C ALA A 94 -5.82 -37.39 -4.56
N VAL A 95 -7.07 -36.97 -4.77
CA VAL A 95 -8.09 -37.84 -5.35
C VAL A 95 -9.03 -37.01 -6.23
N PRO A 96 -9.16 -37.33 -7.53
CA PRO A 96 -9.96 -36.57 -8.48
C PRO A 96 -11.36 -37.17 -8.63
N ARG A 97 -12.41 -36.34 -8.71
CA ARG A 97 -13.64 -36.77 -9.41
C ARG A 97 -14.56 -35.61 -9.83
N GLN A 98 -14.68 -35.50 -11.15
CA GLN A 98 -15.83 -35.06 -11.97
C GLN A 98 -15.96 -33.57 -12.33
N ALA A 99 -15.50 -33.27 -13.56
CA ALA A 99 -16.26 -32.47 -14.53
C ALA A 99 -17.31 -33.41 -15.21
N PRO A 100 -18.33 -32.97 -15.97
CA PRO A 100 -18.42 -31.74 -16.80
C PRO A 100 -19.80 -31.02 -16.63
N SER A 101 -20.17 -29.87 -17.18
CA SER A 101 -20.03 -29.29 -18.52
C SER A 101 -20.55 -27.84 -18.48
N GLY A 102 -20.01 -26.97 -19.36
CA GLY A 102 -20.83 -25.95 -20.02
C GLY A 102 -20.52 -24.47 -19.73
N ALA A 103 -19.52 -23.90 -20.43
CA ALA A 103 -19.59 -22.61 -21.15
C ALA A 103 -18.16 -22.17 -21.59
N PRO A 104 -17.99 -21.53 -22.77
CA PRO A 104 -16.68 -21.20 -23.34
C PRO A 104 -15.89 -20.16 -22.50
N PRO A 105 -14.55 -20.08 -22.69
CA PRO A 105 -13.69 -19.22 -21.90
C PRO A 105 -13.90 -17.77 -22.30
N GLU A 106 -14.64 -17.02 -21.46
CA GLU A 106 -14.63 -15.57 -21.56
C GLU A 106 -13.22 -15.07 -21.21
N ALA A 107 -12.65 -14.28 -22.12
CA ALA A 107 -11.32 -13.74 -22.03
C ALA A 107 -11.08 -13.04 -20.68
N PRO A 108 -9.84 -13.05 -20.16
CA PRO A 108 -9.51 -12.28 -18.96
C PRO A 108 -9.91 -10.82 -19.20
N PRO A 109 -10.72 -10.18 -18.33
CA PRO A 109 -11.03 -8.77 -18.49
C PRO A 109 -9.71 -8.01 -18.46
N ALA A 110 -9.52 -7.15 -19.47
CA ALA A 110 -8.38 -6.27 -19.56
C ALA A 110 -8.14 -5.57 -18.20
N PRO A 111 -6.88 -5.41 -17.75
CA PRO A 111 -6.53 -4.87 -16.42
C PRO A 111 -7.00 -3.42 -16.19
N SER A 112 -7.65 -2.79 -17.18
CA SER A 112 -8.16 -1.43 -17.14
C SER A 112 -9.54 -1.31 -16.48
N ASN A 113 -10.38 -2.35 -16.51
CA ASN A 113 -11.72 -2.29 -15.89
C ASN A 113 -11.70 -2.67 -14.40
N ALA A 114 -10.71 -3.46 -13.98
CA ALA A 114 -10.49 -3.78 -12.57
C ALA A 114 -10.12 -2.55 -11.72
N LEU A 115 -9.53 -1.52 -12.33
CA LEU A 115 -9.15 -0.26 -11.68
C LEU A 115 -10.30 0.75 -11.57
N ARG A 116 -11.35 0.63 -12.41
CA ARG A 116 -12.55 1.49 -12.42
C ARG A 116 -13.70 0.79 -11.71
N SER A 117 -13.63 0.78 -10.38
CA SER A 117 -14.60 0.10 -9.52
C SER A 117 -15.40 1.10 -8.70
N LEU A 118 -16.72 0.89 -8.62
CA LEU A 118 -17.63 1.67 -7.77
C LEU A 118 -17.19 1.63 -6.29
N ALA A 119 -16.67 0.49 -5.83
CA ALA A 119 -16.05 0.36 -4.51
C ALA A 119 -14.81 1.26 -4.33
N GLY A 120 -13.99 1.41 -5.37
CA GLY A 120 -12.80 2.26 -5.37
C GLY A 120 -13.15 3.75 -5.35
N ALA A 121 -14.16 4.16 -6.12
CA ALA A 121 -14.71 5.52 -6.05
C ALA A 121 -15.26 5.81 -4.65
N ARG A 122 -16.00 4.88 -4.04
CA ARG A 122 -16.52 5.05 -2.68
C ARG A 122 -15.39 5.20 -1.67
N MET A 123 -14.40 4.31 -1.71
CA MET A 123 -13.27 4.35 -0.78
C MET A 123 -12.47 5.66 -0.90
N TYR A 124 -12.33 6.19 -2.12
CA TYR A 124 -11.75 7.52 -2.35
C TYR A 124 -12.59 8.65 -1.73
N LEU A 125 -13.92 8.61 -1.85
CA LEU A 125 -14.82 9.60 -1.23
C LEU A 125 -14.75 9.54 0.30
N PHE A 126 -14.64 8.34 0.89
CA PHE A 126 -14.41 8.18 2.33
C PHE A 126 -13.09 8.84 2.77
N ASP A 127 -11.98 8.59 2.05
CA ASP A 127 -10.66 9.17 2.35
C ASP A 127 -10.63 10.70 2.21
N ILE A 128 -11.18 11.24 1.11
CA ILE A 128 -11.19 12.70 0.89
C ILE A 128 -12.05 13.41 1.94
N CYS A 129 -13.16 12.79 2.36
CA CYS A 129 -14.07 13.34 3.35
C CYS A 129 -13.42 13.36 4.75
N GLU A 130 -12.79 12.28 5.18
CA GLU A 130 -11.96 12.24 6.39
C GLU A 130 -10.87 13.33 6.34
N ARG A 131 -10.13 13.42 5.23
CA ARG A 131 -8.98 14.33 5.12
C ARG A 131 -9.36 15.80 5.11
N MET A 132 -10.49 16.15 4.50
CA MET A 132 -10.98 17.54 4.40
C MET A 132 -11.71 18.00 5.67
N PHE A 133 -12.58 17.15 6.21
CA PHE A 133 -13.55 17.59 7.21
C PHE A 133 -13.19 17.19 8.65
N ALA A 134 -12.42 16.12 8.88
CA ALA A 134 -12.18 15.61 10.24
C ALA A 134 -11.50 16.62 11.19
N ARG A 135 -10.69 17.55 10.66
CA ARG A 135 -10.03 18.59 11.47
C ARG A 135 -10.88 19.85 11.66
N ARG A 136 -11.80 20.13 10.74
CA ARG A 136 -12.53 21.40 10.68
C ARG A 136 -13.95 21.23 11.22
N ASN A 137 -14.68 20.26 10.69
CA ASN A 137 -16.04 19.92 11.08
C ASN A 137 -16.20 18.38 11.19
N PRO A 138 -15.83 17.77 12.33
CA PRO A 138 -15.89 16.32 12.50
C PRO A 138 -17.33 15.77 12.44
N ALA A 139 -18.33 16.53 12.88
CA ALA A 139 -19.74 16.14 12.78
C ALA A 139 -20.22 16.05 11.31
N LEU A 140 -19.79 17.00 10.48
CA LEU A 140 -20.11 17.01 9.05
C LEU A 140 -19.42 15.85 8.33
N ALA A 141 -18.14 15.59 8.67
CA ALA A 141 -17.44 14.41 8.19
C ALA A 141 -18.22 13.14 8.51
N GLN A 142 -18.66 12.98 9.76
CA GLN A 142 -19.37 11.78 10.20
C GLN A 142 -20.70 11.58 9.46
N ASN A 143 -21.45 12.65 9.20
CA ASN A 143 -22.69 12.62 8.43
C ASN A 143 -22.46 12.13 6.99
N PHE A 144 -21.46 12.67 6.30
CA PHE A 144 -21.13 12.24 4.94
C PHE A 144 -20.60 10.80 4.88
N LEU A 145 -19.80 10.38 5.88
CA LEU A 145 -19.33 9.00 5.96
C LEU A 145 -20.48 8.03 6.20
N ASP A 146 -21.50 8.41 6.99
CA ASP A 146 -22.71 7.61 7.18
C ASP A 146 -23.58 7.57 5.93
N ALA A 147 -23.79 8.72 5.27
CA ALA A 147 -24.51 8.81 4.01
C ALA A 147 -23.85 7.97 2.90
N LEU A 148 -22.52 8.04 2.76
CA LEU A 148 -21.76 7.19 1.84
C LEU A 148 -21.86 5.72 2.21
N ARG A 149 -22.00 5.37 3.50
CA ARG A 149 -22.17 3.99 3.96
C ARG A 149 -23.55 3.46 3.58
N GLY A 150 -24.59 4.28 3.71
CA GLY A 150 -25.97 4.00 3.31
C GLY A 150 -26.17 3.92 1.80
N ALA A 151 -25.41 4.70 1.02
CA ALA A 151 -25.41 4.65 -0.44
C ALA A 151 -24.74 3.37 -0.97
N ARG A 152 -25.55 2.36 -1.28
CA ARG A 152 -25.12 1.07 -1.85
C ARG A 152 -25.21 1.00 -3.37
N ASP A 153 -26.03 1.86 -3.96
CA ASP A 153 -26.31 1.90 -5.39
C ASP A 153 -25.61 3.09 -6.06
N ARG A 154 -25.40 3.00 -7.38
CA ARG A 154 -24.70 4.04 -8.16
C ARG A 154 -25.39 5.39 -8.05
N ASP A 155 -26.71 5.40 -8.11
CA ASP A 155 -27.54 6.61 -8.08
C ASP A 155 -27.41 7.33 -6.72
N SER A 156 -27.64 6.60 -5.63
CA SER A 156 -27.45 7.13 -4.26
C SER A 156 -26.01 7.55 -3.97
N MET A 157 -25.01 6.88 -4.57
CA MET A 157 -23.61 7.32 -4.44
C MET A 157 -23.38 8.64 -5.16
N MET A 158 -23.98 8.84 -6.35
CA MET A 158 -23.85 10.09 -7.10
C MET A 158 -24.49 11.25 -6.36
N ASP A 159 -25.69 11.07 -5.82
CA ASP A 159 -26.38 12.06 -4.98
C ASP A 159 -25.52 12.51 -3.79
N VAL A 160 -25.01 11.55 -3.00
CA VAL A 160 -24.14 11.86 -1.85
C VAL A 160 -22.82 12.49 -2.28
N SER A 161 -22.27 12.08 -3.43
CA SER A 161 -21.01 12.65 -3.94
C SER A 161 -21.19 14.08 -4.44
N GLU A 162 -22.35 14.43 -5.00
CA GLU A 162 -22.67 15.78 -5.43
C GLU A 162 -22.77 16.71 -4.22
N ALA A 163 -23.53 16.31 -3.19
CA ALA A 163 -23.62 17.05 -1.92
C ALA A 163 -22.24 17.23 -1.25
N LEU A 164 -21.38 16.21 -1.31
CA LEU A 164 -20.01 16.28 -0.80
C LEU A 164 -19.15 17.27 -1.61
N LEU A 165 -19.29 17.30 -2.93
CA LEU A 165 -18.53 18.21 -3.80
C LEU A 165 -18.94 19.67 -3.58
N GLU A 166 -20.23 19.94 -3.34
CA GLU A 166 -20.74 21.27 -2.99
C GLU A 166 -20.10 21.79 -1.69
N GLU A 167 -20.03 20.94 -0.66
CA GLU A 167 -19.38 21.30 0.61
C GLU A 167 -17.86 21.48 0.47
N ILE A 168 -17.21 20.67 -0.38
CA ILE A 168 -15.79 20.86 -0.70
C ILE A 168 -15.57 22.18 -1.44
N GLU A 169 -16.47 22.57 -2.34
CA GLU A 169 -16.40 23.86 -3.05
C GLU A 169 -16.54 25.03 -2.08
N LEU A 170 -17.49 24.97 -1.14
CA LEU A 170 -17.69 25.99 -0.12
C LEU A 170 -16.47 26.13 0.81
N LEU A 171 -15.81 25.02 1.16
CA LEU A 171 -14.70 25.02 2.12
C LEU A 171 -13.32 25.25 1.50
N ALA A 172 -13.06 24.70 0.32
CA ALA A 172 -11.75 24.64 -0.31
C ALA A 172 -11.70 25.29 -1.70
N GLY A 173 -12.83 25.78 -2.19
CA GLY A 173 -12.97 26.48 -3.47
C GLY A 173 -13.26 25.56 -4.66
N PRO A 174 -13.72 26.14 -5.79
CA PRO A 174 -14.22 25.41 -6.95
C PRO A 174 -13.14 24.58 -7.65
N GLU A 175 -11.89 25.05 -7.67
CA GLU A 175 -10.79 24.29 -8.28
C GLU A 175 -10.51 22.96 -7.55
N ARG A 176 -10.70 22.96 -6.22
CA ARG A 176 -10.52 21.78 -5.41
C ARG A 176 -11.65 20.78 -5.64
N ALA A 177 -12.89 21.25 -5.65
CA ALA A 177 -14.06 20.44 -5.98
C ALA A 177 -13.93 19.82 -7.39
N ALA A 178 -13.54 20.60 -8.40
CA ALA A 178 -13.32 20.11 -9.76
C ALA A 178 -12.22 19.03 -9.84
N THR A 179 -11.16 19.15 -9.04
CA THR A 179 -10.09 18.14 -8.96
C THR A 179 -10.60 16.84 -8.36
N VAL A 180 -11.38 16.91 -7.28
CA VAL A 180 -11.98 15.73 -6.63
C VAL A 180 -12.98 15.06 -7.57
N ARG A 181 -13.83 15.84 -8.24
CA ARG A 181 -14.80 15.37 -9.24
C ARG A 181 -14.11 14.60 -10.37
N ARG A 182 -13.09 15.21 -11.02
CA ARG A 182 -12.35 14.53 -12.09
C ARG A 182 -11.70 13.23 -11.63
N ARG A 183 -11.21 13.18 -10.38
CA ARG A 183 -10.60 11.97 -9.84
C ARG A 183 -11.64 10.89 -9.56
N MET A 184 -12.81 11.27 -9.04
CA MET A 184 -13.95 10.38 -8.86
C MET A 184 -14.41 9.80 -10.20
N GLU A 185 -14.59 10.63 -11.22
CA GLU A 185 -15.01 10.20 -12.56
C GLU A 185 -14.02 9.21 -13.22
N GLN A 186 -12.72 9.38 -12.97
CA GLN A 186 -11.69 8.42 -13.41
C GLN A 186 -11.79 7.05 -12.73
N LEU A 187 -12.39 6.99 -11.53
CA LEU A 187 -12.55 5.76 -10.74
C LEU A 187 -13.90 5.08 -10.97
N LEU A 188 -14.91 5.82 -11.47
CA LEU A 188 -16.21 5.26 -11.79
C LEU A 188 -16.12 4.34 -13.02
N PRO A 189 -16.84 3.19 -13.00
CA PRO A 189 -16.98 2.38 -14.19
C PRO A 189 -17.71 3.20 -15.27
N THR A 190 -17.15 3.21 -16.48
CA THR A 190 -17.77 3.84 -17.65
C THR A 190 -19.03 3.05 -17.99
N PRO A 191 -20.18 3.69 -18.24
CA PRO A 191 -21.34 2.97 -18.76
C PRO A 191 -20.95 2.32 -20.09
N ALA A 192 -21.21 1.03 -20.22
CA ALA A 192 -21.02 0.27 -21.46
C ALA A 192 -22.04 0.71 -22.51
#